data_AF-K1YJJ9-F1
#
_entry.id   AF-K1YJJ9-F1
#
_cell.length_a   1.000
_cell.length_b   1.000
_cell.length_c   1.000
_cell.angle_alpha   90.00
_cell.angle_beta   90.00
_cell.angle_gamma   90.00
#
_symmetry.space_group_name_H-M   'P 1'
#
loop_
_entity.id
_entity.type
_entity.pdbx_description
1 polymer ?
#
loop_
_entity_poly.entity_id
_entity_poly.type
_entity_poly.pdbx_seq_one_letter_code
_entity_poly.pdbx_strand_id
1 'polypeptide(L)'
;KKAYLDILIKKYDASKNAYEKDINYWNSQGGAPKNEYDALEERRRVLNDQVTAINQAQNSLNILVKTINALVVILNKLVNDLNLQVGKYNGIGQSTGKEFNEGEYISDGSGTTINIFEFNDEKQLIRVLAHELGHALGLGHLDNPKALMYRLNEGANAELTTDDIVTLKKQCRIK
;
A
#
# COMPACT_ATOMS: atom_id res chain seq x y z
N LYS A 1 -19.89 14.92 -0.86
CA LYS A 1 -19.84 15.40 0.56
C LYS A 1 -19.72 16.92 0.67
N LYS A 2 -18.76 17.59 0.00
CA LYS A 2 -18.67 19.06 -0.03
C LYS A 2 -19.95 19.74 -0.56
N ALA A 3 -20.43 19.33 -1.73
CA ALA A 3 -21.68 19.86 -2.32
C ALA A 3 -22.91 19.71 -1.39
N TYR A 4 -22.95 18.67 -0.56
CA TYR A 4 -24.03 18.47 0.41
C TYR A 4 -23.93 19.48 1.58
N LEU A 5 -22.71 19.71 2.09
CA LEU A 5 -22.47 20.75 3.09
C LEU A 5 -22.85 22.14 2.56
N ASP A 6 -22.51 22.45 1.31
CA ASP A 6 -22.86 23.73 0.67
C ASP A 6 -24.39 23.92 0.58
N ILE A 7 -25.13 22.84 0.30
CA ILE A 7 -26.60 22.86 0.31
C ILE A 7 -27.15 23.14 1.71
N LEU A 8 -26.59 22.52 2.75
CA LEU A 8 -27.02 22.74 4.14
C LEU A 8 -26.77 24.18 4.58
N ILE A 9 -25.59 24.73 4.27
CA ILE A 9 -25.25 26.13 4.57
C ILE A 9 -26.20 27.08 3.86
N LYS A 10 -26.43 26.88 2.55
CA LYS A 10 -27.35 27.73 1.78
C LYS A 10 -28.78 27.70 2.33
N LYS A 11 -29.24 26.52 2.78
CA LYS A 11 -30.56 26.38 3.43
C LYS A 11 -30.60 27.14 4.76
N TYR A 12 -29.57 26.97 5.59
CA TYR A 12 -29.45 27.66 6.88
C TYR A 12 -29.44 29.17 6.71
N ASP A 13 -28.63 29.71 5.79
CA ASP A 13 -28.55 31.14 5.55
C ASP A 13 -29.90 31.71 5.11
N ALA A 14 -30.63 31.01 4.23
CA ALA A 14 -31.96 31.41 3.82
C ALA A 14 -32.97 31.40 5.00
N SER A 15 -32.97 30.34 5.81
CA SER A 15 -33.83 30.23 7.00
C SER A 15 -33.50 31.27 8.06
N LYS A 16 -32.21 31.53 8.29
CA LYS A 16 -31.71 32.52 9.24
C LYS A 16 -32.09 33.93 8.82
N ASN A 17 -31.89 34.28 7.55
CA ASN A 17 -32.26 35.59 7.03
C ASN A 17 -33.77 35.86 7.15
N ALA A 18 -34.61 34.84 6.94
CA ALA A 18 -36.06 34.96 7.15
C ALA A 18 -36.40 35.14 8.65
N TYR A 19 -35.79 34.35 9.52
CA TYR A 19 -35.96 34.45 10.96
C TYR A 19 -35.54 35.83 11.51
N GLU A 20 -34.39 36.35 11.08
CA GLU A 20 -33.89 37.67 11.52
C GLU A 20 -34.81 38.81 11.05
N LYS A 21 -35.41 38.71 9.86
CA LYS A 21 -36.40 39.68 9.38
C LYS A 21 -37.64 39.70 10.28
N ASP A 22 -38.15 38.53 10.66
CA ASP A 22 -39.34 38.44 11.50
C ASP A 22 -39.06 38.92 12.93
N ILE A 23 -37.88 38.59 13.48
CA ILE A 23 -37.43 39.11 14.78
C ILE A 23 -37.36 40.64 14.75
N ASN A 24 -36.76 41.23 13.72
CA ASN A 24 -36.67 42.68 13.59
C ASN A 24 -38.05 43.34 13.44
N TYR A 25 -38.94 42.74 12.65
CA TYR A 25 -40.31 43.19 12.51
C TYR A 25 -41.02 43.23 13.86
N TRP A 26 -41.03 42.11 14.60
CA TRP A 26 -41.74 42.05 15.88
C TRP A 26 -41.10 42.92 16.96
N ASN A 27 -39.77 43.06 16.97
CA ASN A 27 -39.09 44.01 17.86
C ASN A 27 -39.52 45.46 17.59
N SER A 28 -39.75 45.83 16.31
CA SER A 28 -40.24 47.17 15.95
C SER A 28 -41.69 47.43 16.39
N GLN A 29 -42.48 46.37 16.57
CA GLN A 29 -43.87 46.44 17.04
C GLN A 29 -43.99 46.38 18.57
N GLY A 30 -42.88 46.37 19.30
CA GLY A 30 -42.85 46.27 20.76
C GLY A 30 -42.95 44.84 21.31
N GLY A 31 -42.86 43.82 20.43
CA GLY A 31 -42.89 42.40 20.78
C GLY A 31 -43.84 41.58 19.93
N ALA A 32 -43.60 40.27 19.83
CA ALA A 32 -44.46 39.34 19.14
C ALA A 32 -45.64 38.89 20.04
N PRO A 33 -46.87 38.79 19.50
CA PRO A 33 -47.97 38.08 20.14
C PRO A 33 -47.59 36.62 20.45
N LYS A 34 -48.26 36.00 21.43
CA LYS A 34 -47.89 34.66 21.92
C LYS A 34 -47.76 33.60 20.82
N ASN A 35 -48.70 33.54 19.88
CA ASN A 35 -48.66 32.58 18.77
C ASN A 35 -47.46 32.79 17.83
N GLU A 36 -47.10 34.04 17.57
CA GLU A 36 -45.96 34.41 16.71
C GLU A 36 -44.64 34.17 17.43
N TYR A 37 -44.58 34.45 18.74
CA TYR A 37 -43.47 34.09 19.59
C TYR A 37 -43.23 32.57 19.61
N ASP A 38 -44.29 31.78 19.82
CA ASP A 38 -44.20 30.32 19.85
C ASP A 38 -43.72 29.78 18.47
N ALA A 39 -44.15 30.39 17.36
CA ALA A 39 -43.68 30.05 16.01
C ALA A 39 -42.21 30.44 15.76
N LEU A 40 -41.76 31.59 16.27
CA LEU A 40 -40.36 32.02 16.21
C LEU A 40 -39.46 31.08 17.02
N GLU A 41 -39.93 30.63 18.18
CA GLU A 41 -39.18 29.70 19.02
C GLU A 41 -39.01 28.34 18.33
N GLU A 42 -40.02 27.87 17.61
CA GLU A 42 -39.91 26.66 16.80
C GLU A 42 -38.89 26.83 15.65
N ARG A 43 -38.92 27.97 14.95
CA ARG A 43 -37.91 28.27 13.91
C ARG A 43 -36.50 28.36 14.48
N ARG A 44 -36.36 28.90 15.69
CA ARG A 44 -35.08 28.92 16.41
C ARG A 44 -34.56 27.50 16.68
N ARG A 45 -35.44 26.57 17.07
CA ARG A 45 -35.09 25.15 17.24
C ARG A 45 -34.64 24.52 15.93
N VAL A 46 -35.40 24.72 14.85
CA VAL A 46 -35.04 24.24 13.50
C VAL A 46 -33.68 24.79 13.04
N LEU A 47 -33.36 26.06 13.32
CA LEU A 47 -32.06 26.64 13.00
C LEU A 47 -30.93 25.99 13.80
N ASN A 48 -31.14 25.67 15.08
CA ASN A 48 -30.15 24.95 15.90
C ASN A 48 -29.90 23.53 15.37
N ASP A 49 -30.96 22.84 14.93
CA ASP A 49 -30.84 21.51 14.32
C ASP A 49 -30.06 21.58 13.00
N GLN A 50 -30.29 22.62 12.19
CA GLN A 50 -29.53 22.86 10.96
C GLN A 50 -28.04 23.11 11.26
N VAL A 51 -27.70 23.90 12.28
CA VAL A 51 -26.31 24.10 12.72
C VAL A 51 -25.68 22.77 13.15
N THR A 52 -26.41 21.95 13.89
CA THR A 52 -25.95 20.62 14.31
C THR A 52 -25.65 19.73 13.10
N ALA A 53 -26.54 19.70 12.11
CA ALA A 53 -26.34 18.94 10.88
C ALA A 53 -25.13 19.45 10.06
N ILE A 54 -24.95 20.77 9.96
CA ILE A 54 -23.79 21.39 9.30
C ILE A 54 -22.49 20.96 9.99
N ASN A 55 -22.44 21.03 11.32
CA ASN A 55 -21.26 20.63 12.10
C ASN A 55 -20.93 19.14 11.92
N GLN A 56 -21.94 18.27 11.92
CA GLN A 56 -21.75 16.83 11.65
C GLN A 56 -21.22 16.57 10.23
N ALA A 57 -21.73 17.29 9.23
CA ALA A 57 -21.27 17.19 7.84
C ALA A 57 -19.81 17.68 7.69
N GLN A 58 -19.44 18.78 8.36
CA GLN A 58 -18.07 19.28 8.41
C GLN A 58 -17.11 18.28 9.06
N ASN A 59 -17.48 17.72 10.22
CA ASN A 59 -16.69 16.70 10.89
C ASN A 59 -16.47 15.47 10.01
N SER A 60 -17.51 15.01 9.32
CA SER A 60 -17.42 13.90 8.39
C SER A 60 -16.49 14.18 7.21
N LEU A 61 -16.43 15.42 6.73
CA LEU A 61 -15.51 15.85 5.68
C LEU A 61 -14.07 15.89 6.18
N ASN A 62 -13.84 16.41 7.39
CA ASN A 62 -12.53 16.45 8.03
C ASN A 62 -11.96 15.05 8.28
N ILE A 63 -12.80 14.09 8.69
CA ILE A 63 -12.41 12.69 8.81
C ILE A 63 -11.96 12.14 7.45
N LEU A 64 -12.73 12.40 6.38
CA LEU A 64 -12.36 11.94 5.04
C LEU A 64 -11.01 12.53 4.58
N VAL A 65 -10.74 13.81 4.85
CA VAL A 65 -9.45 14.44 4.54
C VAL A 65 -8.31 13.75 5.31
N LYS A 66 -8.51 13.44 6.60
CA LYS A 66 -7.52 12.69 7.39
C LYS A 66 -7.26 11.30 6.79
N THR A 67 -8.31 10.60 6.36
CA THR A 67 -8.18 9.29 5.70
C THR A 67 -7.39 9.40 4.40
N ILE A 68 -7.68 10.39 3.56
CA ILE A 68 -6.95 10.61 2.30
C ILE A 68 -5.47 10.89 2.59
N ASN A 69 -5.16 11.74 3.56
CA ASN A 69 -3.77 12.03 3.92
C ASN A 69 -3.03 10.79 4.43
N ALA A 70 -3.70 9.94 5.22
CA ALA A 70 -3.13 8.67 5.66
C ALA A 70 -2.85 7.71 4.48
N LEU A 71 -3.77 7.64 3.51
CA LEU A 71 -3.56 6.85 2.29
C LEU A 71 -2.39 7.37 1.46
N VAL A 72 -2.20 8.69 1.35
CA VAL A 72 -1.04 9.28 0.67
C VAL A 72 0.27 8.86 1.35
N VAL A 73 0.33 8.85 2.68
CA VAL A 73 1.50 8.37 3.42
C VAL A 73 1.77 6.89 3.12
N ILE A 74 0.74 6.06 3.11
CA ILE A 74 0.86 4.63 2.77
C ILE A 74 1.34 4.43 1.33
N LEU A 75 0.77 5.16 0.36
CA LEU A 75 1.18 5.09 -1.04
C LEU A 75 2.64 5.53 -1.22
N ASN A 76 3.06 6.61 -0.57
CA ASN A 76 4.45 7.05 -0.60
C ASN A 76 5.39 5.99 0.00
N LYS A 77 4.97 5.33 1.09
CA LYS A 77 5.72 4.20 1.65
C LYS A 77 5.83 3.05 0.64
N LEU A 78 4.72 2.66 0.01
CA LEU A 78 4.72 1.60 -1.00
C LEU A 78 5.59 1.95 -2.21
N VAL A 79 5.57 3.20 -2.67
CA VAL A 79 6.44 3.69 -3.75
C VAL A 79 7.90 3.61 -3.34
N ASN A 80 8.23 3.98 -2.09
CA ASN A 80 9.59 3.84 -1.58
C ASN A 80 10.01 2.37 -1.47
N ASP A 81 9.15 1.50 -0.94
CA ASP A 81 9.42 0.06 -0.85
C ASP A 81 9.62 -0.54 -2.24
N LEU A 82 8.79 -0.16 -3.23
CA LEU A 82 8.93 -0.57 -4.62
C LEU A 82 10.23 -0.03 -5.24
N ASN A 83 10.58 1.23 -5.02
CA ASN A 83 11.82 1.81 -5.53
C ASN A 83 13.05 1.14 -4.91
N LEU A 84 12.99 0.77 -3.63
CA LEU A 84 14.03 0.00 -2.96
C LEU A 84 14.14 -1.42 -3.53
N GLN A 85 13.01 -2.06 -3.84
CA GLN A 85 12.99 -3.35 -4.52
C GLN A 85 13.57 -3.23 -5.94
N VAL A 86 13.13 -2.26 -6.75
CA VAL A 86 13.68 -1.98 -8.09
C VAL A 86 15.18 -1.66 -8.01
N GLY A 87 15.62 -0.90 -7.01
CA GLY A 87 17.03 -0.64 -6.74
C GLY A 87 17.81 -1.92 -6.42
N LYS A 88 17.24 -2.83 -5.62
CA LYS A 88 17.80 -4.15 -5.37
C LYS A 88 17.82 -5.01 -6.65
N TYR A 89 16.75 -5.06 -7.42
CA TYR A 89 16.70 -5.80 -8.69
C TYR A 89 17.69 -5.25 -9.73
N ASN A 90 17.85 -3.92 -9.83
CA ASN A 90 18.83 -3.29 -10.70
C ASN A 90 20.27 -3.50 -10.20
N GLY A 91 20.47 -3.51 -8.88
CA GLY A 91 21.75 -3.80 -8.24
C GLY A 91 22.17 -5.25 -8.44
N ILE A 92 21.25 -6.19 -8.20
CA ILE A 92 21.42 -7.63 -8.45
C ILE A 92 21.70 -7.84 -9.95
N GLY A 93 20.92 -7.28 -10.86
CA GLY A 93 21.16 -7.37 -12.31
C GLY A 93 22.47 -6.71 -12.78
N GLN A 94 23.05 -5.78 -12.01
CA GLN A 94 24.40 -5.25 -12.27
C GLN A 94 25.51 -6.13 -11.68
N SER A 95 25.27 -6.82 -10.56
CA SER A 95 26.27 -7.70 -9.93
C SER A 95 26.26 -9.14 -10.47
N THR A 96 25.14 -9.63 -11.04
CA THR A 96 25.00 -11.01 -11.54
C THR A 96 25.07 -11.13 -13.06
N GLY A 97 25.25 -10.02 -13.79
CA GLY A 97 25.14 -10.04 -15.24
C GLY A 97 23.69 -10.22 -15.69
N LYS A 98 23.46 -10.29 -17.01
CA LYS A 98 22.12 -10.32 -17.65
C LYS A 98 21.27 -11.57 -17.36
N GLU A 99 21.56 -12.29 -16.29
CA GLU A 99 20.96 -13.57 -15.92
C GLU A 99 19.99 -13.29 -14.78
N PHE A 100 18.70 -13.36 -15.08
CA PHE A 100 17.65 -13.26 -14.08
C PHE A 100 17.75 -14.48 -13.16
N ASN A 101 18.07 -14.26 -11.88
CA ASN A 101 18.21 -15.34 -10.91
C ASN A 101 16.87 -15.57 -10.16
N GLU A 102 16.34 -16.80 -10.18
CA GLU A 102 15.15 -17.20 -9.42
C GLU A 102 15.39 -17.19 -7.90
N GLY A 103 16.66 -17.26 -7.49
CA GLY A 103 17.14 -17.16 -6.10
C GLY A 103 18.54 -16.53 -6.04
N GLU A 104 19.04 -16.32 -4.82
CA GLU A 104 20.42 -15.83 -4.61
C GLU A 104 20.95 -16.29 -3.25
N TYR A 105 22.07 -17.00 -3.26
CA TYR A 105 22.91 -17.23 -2.09
C TYR A 105 23.83 -16.05 -1.82
N ILE A 106 23.75 -15.52 -0.59
CA ILE A 106 24.60 -14.44 -0.08
C ILE A 106 25.40 -14.95 1.12
N SER A 107 26.70 -14.66 1.13
CA SER A 107 27.60 -14.92 2.24
C SER A 107 28.47 -13.70 2.49
N ASP A 108 28.23 -13.00 3.59
CA ASP A 108 28.96 -11.78 3.96
C ASP A 108 29.23 -11.71 5.48
N GLY A 109 29.78 -10.59 5.94
CA GLY A 109 30.09 -10.38 7.37
C GLY A 109 28.88 -10.37 8.31
N SER A 110 27.66 -10.36 7.78
CA SER A 110 26.40 -10.43 8.53
C SER A 110 25.83 -11.86 8.62
N GLY A 111 26.32 -12.79 7.80
CA GLY A 111 25.94 -14.21 7.83
C GLY A 111 25.73 -14.82 6.44
N THR A 112 25.08 -15.99 6.41
CA THR A 112 24.72 -16.71 5.18
C THR A 112 23.21 -16.73 5.00
N THR A 113 22.73 -16.31 3.84
CA THR A 113 21.29 -16.23 3.50
C THR A 113 21.04 -16.77 2.10
N ILE A 114 19.89 -17.43 1.90
CA ILE A 114 19.36 -17.75 0.57
C ILE A 114 18.07 -16.96 0.39
N ASN A 115 18.03 -16.07 -0.61
CA ASN A 115 16.83 -15.37 -1.04
C ASN A 115 16.18 -16.15 -2.18
N ILE A 116 14.85 -16.29 -2.16
CA ILE A 116 14.08 -16.86 -3.27
C ILE A 116 13.17 -15.76 -3.80
N PHE A 117 13.27 -15.47 -5.09
CA PHE A 117 12.56 -14.37 -5.74
C PHE A 117 11.33 -14.83 -6.53
N GLU A 118 11.38 -16.00 -7.17
CA GLU A 118 10.28 -16.51 -7.99
C GLU A 118 10.22 -18.05 -7.98
N PHE A 119 9.01 -18.60 -7.89
CA PHE A 119 8.69 -20.00 -8.20
C PHE A 119 7.18 -20.13 -8.49
N ASN A 120 6.81 -21.06 -9.37
CA ASN A 120 5.43 -21.32 -9.78
C ASN A 120 4.82 -22.51 -9.03
N ASP A 121 5.65 -23.46 -8.59
CA ASP A 121 5.21 -24.64 -7.84
C ASP A 121 6.30 -25.16 -6.89
N GLU A 122 5.95 -26.16 -6.09
CA GLU A 122 6.86 -26.79 -5.12
C GLU A 122 8.11 -27.41 -5.77
N LYS A 123 7.97 -27.97 -6.98
CA LYS A 123 9.10 -28.59 -7.69
C LYS A 123 10.11 -27.54 -8.12
N GLN A 124 9.63 -26.40 -8.63
CA GLN A 124 10.48 -25.27 -8.98
C GLN A 124 11.16 -24.70 -7.73
N LEU A 125 10.44 -24.53 -6.63
CA LEU A 125 11.04 -24.07 -5.36
C LEU A 125 12.19 -24.99 -4.89
N ILE A 126 11.97 -26.32 -4.90
CA ILE A 126 13.00 -27.29 -4.54
C ILE A 126 14.22 -27.16 -5.46
N ARG A 127 14.01 -26.99 -6.77
CA ARG A 127 15.10 -26.81 -7.74
C ARG A 127 15.91 -25.55 -7.43
N VAL A 128 15.28 -24.39 -7.26
CA VAL A 128 15.98 -23.13 -6.97
C VAL A 128 16.77 -23.25 -5.67
N LEU A 129 16.16 -23.80 -4.61
CA LEU A 129 16.86 -24.02 -3.34
C LEU A 129 18.07 -24.94 -3.50
N ALA A 130 17.96 -26.01 -4.28
CA ALA A 130 19.09 -26.89 -4.56
C ALA A 130 20.22 -26.17 -5.31
N HIS A 131 19.89 -25.27 -6.25
CA HIS A 131 20.86 -24.45 -6.98
C HIS A 131 21.61 -23.51 -6.02
N GLU A 132 20.89 -22.76 -5.19
CA GLU A 132 21.49 -21.83 -4.23
C GLU A 132 22.31 -22.56 -3.15
N LEU A 133 21.89 -23.76 -2.75
CA LEU A 133 22.70 -24.61 -1.87
C LEU A 133 23.97 -25.10 -2.56
N GLY A 134 23.97 -25.29 -3.88
CA GLY A 134 25.18 -25.52 -4.66
C GLY A 134 26.18 -24.37 -4.52
N HIS A 135 25.72 -23.12 -4.62
CA HIS A 135 26.55 -21.94 -4.33
C HIS A 135 27.04 -21.90 -2.89
N ALA A 136 26.19 -22.27 -1.93
CA ALA A 136 26.59 -22.37 -0.52
C ALA A 136 27.70 -23.41 -0.28
N LEU A 137 27.77 -24.46 -1.11
CA LEU A 137 28.84 -25.45 -1.12
C LEU A 137 30.09 -25.00 -1.91
N GLY A 138 30.05 -23.81 -2.53
CA GLY A 138 31.13 -23.23 -3.30
C GLY A 138 31.16 -23.66 -4.77
N LEU A 139 30.05 -24.15 -5.31
CA LEU A 139 29.92 -24.41 -6.75
C LEU A 139 29.65 -23.11 -7.51
N GLY A 140 30.31 -22.96 -8.66
CA GLY A 140 29.94 -21.94 -9.65
C GLY A 140 28.90 -22.45 -10.63
N HIS A 141 28.47 -21.59 -11.55
CA HIS A 141 27.61 -22.01 -12.65
C HIS A 141 28.32 -22.98 -13.61
N LEU A 142 27.52 -23.83 -14.25
CA LEU A 142 27.90 -24.69 -15.36
C LEU A 142 27.26 -24.19 -16.66
N ASP A 143 27.87 -24.50 -17.80
CA ASP A 143 27.34 -24.14 -19.14
C ASP A 143 26.39 -25.21 -19.72
N ASN A 144 26.23 -26.36 -19.05
CA ASN A 144 25.33 -27.42 -19.49
C ASN A 144 23.86 -27.04 -19.19
N PRO A 145 22.98 -26.85 -20.20
CA PRO A 145 21.60 -26.42 -19.99
C PRO A 145 20.72 -27.37 -19.17
N LYS A 146 21.15 -28.62 -19.03
CA LYS A 146 20.44 -29.63 -18.25
C LYS A 146 20.92 -29.71 -16.80
N ALA A 147 22.05 -29.10 -16.49
CA ALA A 147 22.65 -29.12 -15.17
C ALA A 147 21.81 -28.32 -14.18
N LEU A 148 21.80 -28.78 -12.94
CA LEU A 148 21.15 -28.06 -11.87
C LEU A 148 21.85 -26.70 -11.65
N MET A 149 23.18 -26.67 -11.71
CA MET A 149 23.98 -25.44 -11.63
C MET A 149 24.05 -24.64 -12.96
N TYR A 150 23.13 -24.87 -13.91
CA TYR A 150 23.13 -24.10 -15.17
C TYR A 150 22.90 -22.60 -14.92
N ARG A 151 23.70 -21.76 -15.58
CA ARG A 151 23.68 -20.30 -15.43
C ARG A 151 22.37 -19.59 -15.80
N LEU A 152 21.56 -20.17 -16.70
CA LEU A 152 20.27 -19.58 -17.08
C LEU A 152 19.12 -20.35 -16.42
N ASN A 153 18.13 -19.61 -15.93
CA ASN A 153 16.91 -20.18 -15.36
C ASN A 153 15.91 -20.61 -16.44
N GLU A 154 16.35 -21.55 -17.27
CA GLU A 154 15.54 -22.19 -18.31
C GLU A 154 15.27 -23.68 -18.01
N GLY A 155 15.83 -24.18 -16.89
CA GLY A 155 15.77 -25.59 -16.54
C GLY A 155 14.49 -25.96 -15.79
N ALA A 156 13.69 -26.87 -16.35
CA ALA A 156 12.66 -27.60 -15.59
C ALA A 156 13.24 -28.83 -14.84
N ASN A 157 14.55 -29.06 -14.96
CA ASN A 157 15.20 -30.26 -14.45
C ASN A 157 15.65 -30.05 -13.00
N ALA A 158 15.13 -30.88 -12.09
CA ALA A 158 15.53 -30.91 -10.67
C ALA A 158 16.55 -32.03 -10.38
N GLU A 159 16.86 -32.89 -11.35
CA GLU A 159 17.83 -33.98 -11.19
C GLU A 159 19.26 -33.49 -11.45
N LEU A 160 20.18 -33.91 -10.58
CA LEU A 160 21.61 -33.63 -10.75
C LEU A 160 22.13 -34.35 -12.00
N THR A 161 22.79 -33.61 -12.88
CA THR A 161 23.52 -34.18 -14.01
C THR A 161 24.86 -34.76 -13.58
N THR A 162 25.50 -35.51 -14.48
CA THR A 162 26.87 -35.97 -14.27
C THR A 162 27.82 -34.81 -14.01
N ASP A 163 27.63 -33.65 -14.67
CA ASP A 163 28.48 -32.48 -14.49
C ASP A 163 28.32 -31.87 -13.09
N ASP A 164 27.09 -31.81 -12.56
CA ASP A 164 26.82 -31.37 -11.19
C ASP A 164 27.52 -32.30 -10.18
N ILE A 165 27.38 -33.61 -10.35
CA ILE A 165 27.97 -34.61 -9.45
C ILE A 165 29.50 -34.55 -9.47
N VAL A 166 30.11 -34.46 -10.66
CA VAL A 166 31.57 -34.37 -10.80
C VAL A 166 32.10 -33.09 -10.15
N THR A 167 31.43 -31.96 -10.37
CA THR A 167 31.83 -30.67 -9.80
C THR A 167 31.69 -30.68 -8.28
N LEU A 168 30.58 -31.19 -7.77
CA LEU A 168 30.34 -31.34 -6.33
C LEU A 168 31.37 -32.26 -5.66
N LYS A 169 31.64 -33.42 -6.24
CA LYS A 169 32.68 -34.34 -5.73
C LYS A 169 34.05 -33.68 -5.68
N LYS A 170 34.42 -32.94 -6.72
CA LYS A 170 35.68 -32.19 -6.79
C LYS A 170 35.76 -31.15 -5.68
N GLN A 171 34.70 -30.36 -5.50
CA GLN A 171 34.64 -29.32 -4.47
C GLN A 171 34.72 -29.90 -3.05
N CYS A 172 34.01 -31.00 -2.81
CA CYS A 172 33.98 -31.69 -1.52
C CYS A 172 35.16 -32.65 -1.29
N ARG A 173 36.07 -32.81 -2.27
CA ARG A 173 37.22 -33.75 -2.23
C ARG A 173 36.81 -35.21 -1.99
N ILE A 174 35.68 -35.62 -2.55
CA ILE A 174 35.13 -36.98 -2.47
C ILE A 174 35.55 -37.74 -3.73
N LYS A 175 36.11 -38.95 -3.55
CA LYS A 175 36.48 -39.84 -4.66
C LYS A 175 35.26 -40.45 -5.35
#